data_AF-V2XY93-F1
#
_entry.id   AF-V2XY93-F1
#
_cell.length_a   1.000
_cell.length_b   1.000
_cell.length_c   1.000
_cell.angle_alpha   90.00
_cell.angle_beta   90.00
_cell.angle_gamma   90.00
#
_symmetry.space_group_name_H-M   'P 1'
#
loop_
_entity.id
_entity.type
_entity.pdbx_description
1 polymer ?
#
loop_
_entity_poly.entity_id
_entity_poly.type
_entity_poly.pdbx_seq_one_letter_code
_entity_poly.pdbx_strand_id
1 'polypeptide(L)'
;MLLEKWHNDYFRLAFLTNLRVLLQLGHLPGTDCSNKQALQGEFTVMGVSGFQTVNLRFCGCEGAPEHYQQLLEVGWWPTSYKEPRSTATLELMWQFHVINLQGQVPPTDFY
;
A
#
# COMPACT_ATOMS: atom_id res chain seq x y z
N MET A 1 -3.81 1.28 -7.45
CA MET A 1 -3.70 2.66 -6.91
C MET A 1 -3.16 3.58 -8.00
N LEU A 2 -3.90 4.64 -8.32
CA LEU A 2 -3.52 5.68 -9.26
C LEU A 2 -3.04 6.88 -8.43
N LEU A 3 -1.84 7.40 -8.70
CA LEU A 3 -1.40 8.66 -8.11
C LEU A 3 -1.53 9.77 -9.15
N GLU A 4 -2.04 10.91 -8.73
CA GLU A 4 -2.09 12.11 -9.53
C GLU A 4 -0.73 12.81 -9.46
N LYS A 5 0.03 12.75 -10.56
CA LYS A 5 1.31 13.43 -10.68
C LYS A 5 1.08 14.82 -11.28
N TRP A 6 1.40 15.86 -10.54
CA TRP A 6 1.40 17.23 -11.06
C TRP A 6 2.47 17.38 -12.16
N HIS A 7 2.06 17.79 -13.36
CA HIS A 7 2.95 17.96 -14.51
C HIS A 7 2.48 19.12 -15.40
N ASN A 8 3.27 20.20 -15.50
CA ASN A 8 3.01 21.38 -16.35
C ASN A 8 1.53 21.81 -16.33
N ASP A 9 1.06 22.23 -15.16
CA ASP A 9 -0.25 22.84 -14.89
C ASP A 9 -1.48 21.92 -14.88
N TYR A 10 -1.29 20.59 -14.88
CA TYR A 10 -2.39 19.65 -14.61
C TYR A 10 -1.93 18.40 -13.86
N PHE A 11 -2.87 17.77 -13.15
CA PHE A 11 -2.69 16.44 -12.57
C PHE A 11 -2.85 15.39 -13.65
N ARG A 12 -1.81 14.56 -13.86
CA ARG A 12 -1.87 13.42 -14.76
C ARG A 12 -1.92 12.14 -13.92
N LEU A 13 -2.87 11.25 -14.23
CA LEU A 13 -2.94 9.91 -13.65
C LEU A 13 -1.67 9.15 -14.04
N ALA A 14 -0.83 8.85 -13.05
CA ALA A 14 0.38 8.07 -13.22
C ALA A 14 0.21 6.72 -12.54
N PHE A 15 0.53 5.66 -13.29
CA PHE A 15 0.66 4.33 -12.72
C PHE A 15 1.97 4.25 -11.94
N LEU A 16 1.88 3.79 -10.70
CA LEU A 16 3.01 3.52 -9.80
C LEU A 16 4.02 2.49 -10.38
N THR A 17 3.65 1.75 -11.43
CA THR A 17 4.52 0.74 -12.07
C THR A 17 5.77 1.32 -12.73
N ASN A 18 5.79 2.61 -13.12
CA ASN A 18 6.95 3.25 -13.77
C ASN A 18 7.68 4.27 -12.89
N LEU A 19 7.19 4.52 -11.68
CA LEU A 19 7.82 5.44 -10.75
C LEU A 19 8.23 4.63 -9.52
N ARG A 20 9.53 4.45 -9.34
CA ARG A 20 10.12 4.00 -8.06
C ARG A 20 9.93 5.10 -7.01
N VAL A 21 8.68 5.33 -6.64
CA VAL A 21 8.31 6.29 -5.61
C VAL A 21 8.84 5.77 -4.29
N LEU A 22 9.58 6.62 -3.61
CA LEU A 22 10.03 6.36 -2.26
C LEU A 22 8.97 6.90 -1.29
N LEU A 23 8.33 6.01 -0.55
CA LEU A 23 7.34 6.38 0.45
C LEU A 23 7.97 6.37 1.84
N GLN A 24 7.83 7.48 2.56
CA GLN A 24 8.17 7.59 3.97
C GLN A 24 6.90 7.36 4.80
N LEU A 25 6.93 6.43 5.75
CA LEU A 25 5.85 6.15 6.68
C LEU A 25 6.14 6.70 8.08
N GLY A 26 5.08 6.72 8.92
CA GLY A 26 5.11 7.11 10.33
C GLY A 26 5.15 8.62 10.58
N HIS A 27 5.11 9.44 9.53
CA HIS A 27 5.08 10.89 9.61
C HIS A 27 4.07 11.47 8.61
N LEU A 28 3.56 12.66 8.90
CA LEU A 28 2.63 13.36 8.02
C LEU A 28 3.29 13.70 6.67
N PRO A 29 2.54 13.65 5.55
CA PRO A 29 3.07 14.04 4.24
C PRO A 29 3.72 15.43 4.29
N GLY A 30 4.96 15.54 3.79
CA GLY A 30 5.71 16.80 3.76
C GLY A 30 6.55 17.10 5.00
N THR A 31 6.47 16.28 6.05
CA THR A 31 7.40 16.38 7.20
C THR A 31 8.60 15.45 6.98
N ASP A 32 9.81 15.94 7.25
CA ASP A 32 11.01 15.12 7.12
C ASP A 32 11.27 14.32 8.40
N CYS A 33 11.56 13.03 8.24
CA CYS A 33 11.84 12.13 9.36
C CYS A 33 13.33 12.18 9.70
N SER A 34 13.70 12.49 10.94
CA SER A 34 15.12 12.50 11.35
C SER A 34 15.73 11.10 11.42
N ASN A 35 14.95 10.06 11.70
CA ASN A 35 15.41 8.67 11.81
C ASN A 35 14.72 7.76 10.78
N LYS A 36 15.21 7.81 9.53
CA LYS A 36 14.65 7.04 8.41
C LYS A 36 15.22 5.62 8.41
N GLN A 37 14.36 4.62 8.58
CA GLN A 37 14.73 3.21 8.45
C GLN A 37 14.33 2.70 7.06
N ALA A 38 15.28 2.69 6.13
CA ALA A 38 15.03 2.15 4.79
C ALA A 38 14.87 0.63 4.85
N LEU A 39 13.83 0.11 4.21
CA LEU A 39 13.72 -1.33 3.99
C LEU A 39 14.80 -1.77 2.99
N GLN A 40 15.51 -2.85 3.31
CA GLN A 40 16.47 -3.44 2.39
C GLN A 40 15.74 -4.31 1.37
N GLY A 41 15.67 -3.84 0.13
CA GLY A 41 15.12 -4.58 -1.00
C GLY A 41 13.81 -4.00 -1.55
N GLU A 42 13.19 -4.75 -2.45
CA GLU A 42 11.93 -4.39 -3.10
C GLU A 42 10.74 -4.70 -2.19
N PHE A 43 9.77 -3.78 -2.12
CA PHE A 43 8.52 -3.97 -1.39
C PHE A 43 7.33 -3.99 -2.36
N THR A 44 6.51 -5.03 -2.26
CA THR A 44 5.38 -5.22 -3.20
C THR A 44 4.05 -4.83 -2.58
N VAL A 45 3.36 -3.87 -3.20
CA VAL A 45 2.00 -3.45 -2.85
C VAL A 45 1.00 -4.11 -3.79
N MET A 46 0.04 -4.83 -3.22
CA MET A 46 -1.05 -5.49 -3.94
C MET A 46 -2.29 -4.59 -3.86
N GLY A 47 -2.67 -4.01 -5.00
CA GLY A 47 -3.89 -3.22 -5.14
C GLY A 47 -4.87 -3.86 -6.11
N VAL A 48 -6.08 -3.28 -6.16
CA VAL A 48 -7.13 -3.63 -7.13
C VAL A 48 -6.62 -3.60 -8.58
N SER A 49 -5.76 -2.64 -8.89
CA SER A 49 -5.19 -2.44 -10.22
C SER A 49 -4.03 -3.40 -10.54
N GLY A 50 -3.61 -4.24 -9.60
CA GLY A 50 -2.47 -5.16 -9.74
C GLY A 50 -1.34 -4.92 -8.74
N PHE A 51 -0.20 -5.55 -9.02
CA PHE A 51 1.01 -5.55 -8.18
C PHE A 51 1.93 -4.38 -8.55
N GLN A 52 2.47 -3.71 -7.54
CA GLN A 52 3.35 -2.57 -7.73
C GLN A 52 4.55 -2.66 -6.78
N THR A 53 5.75 -2.46 -7.30
CA THR A 53 6.98 -2.44 -6.49
C THR A 53 7.32 -1.02 -6.09
N VAL A 54 7.49 -0.77 -4.79
CA VAL A 54 7.80 0.54 -4.22
C VAL A 54 9.02 0.46 -3.31
N ASN A 55 9.69 1.59 -3.10
CA ASN A 55 10.74 1.71 -2.09
C ASN A 55 10.13 2.33 -0.84
N LEU A 56 10.38 1.72 0.32
CA LEU A 56 9.73 2.07 1.57
C LEU A 56 10.74 2.46 2.63
N ARG A 57 10.43 3.52 3.37
CA ARG A 57 11.16 3.94 4.57
C ARG A 57 10.20 4.03 5.74
N PHE A 58 10.51 3.33 6.81
CA PHE A 58 9.82 3.42 8.09
C PHE A 58 10.39 4.57 8.91
N CYS A 59 9.56 5.08 9.83
CA CYS A 59 10.01 5.97 10.88
C CYS A 59 10.61 5.15 12.03
N GLY A 60 11.80 5.52 12.49
CA GLY A 60 12.45 4.98 13.69
C GLY A 60 12.59 6.00 14.82
N CYS A 61 11.87 7.13 14.78
CA CYS A 61 11.93 8.14 15.83
C CYS A 61 11.51 7.56 17.19
N GLU A 62 11.96 8.17 18.28
CA GLU A 62 11.55 7.75 19.62
C GLU A 62 10.02 7.88 19.79
N GLY A 63 9.37 6.80 20.19
CA GLY A 63 7.90 6.72 20.25
C GLY A 63 7.21 6.42 18.92
N ALA A 64 7.95 6.16 17.83
CA ALA A 64 7.36 5.73 16.57
C ALA A 64 6.68 4.35 16.72
N PRO A 65 5.51 4.15 16.10
CA PRO A 65 4.83 2.86 16.12
C PRO A 65 5.61 1.79 15.34
N GLU A 66 5.34 0.51 15.57
CA GLU A 66 6.03 -0.59 14.88
C GLU A 66 5.77 -0.57 13.37
N HIS A 67 6.63 -1.20 12.57
CA HIS A 67 6.55 -1.17 11.10
C HIS A 67 5.17 -1.61 10.56
N TYR A 68 4.57 -2.63 11.16
CA TYR A 68 3.25 -3.10 10.74
C TYR A 68 2.16 -2.05 11.02
N GLN A 69 2.26 -1.31 12.13
CA GLN A 69 1.31 -0.26 12.49
C GLN A 69 1.43 0.92 11.52
N GLN A 70 2.66 1.31 11.18
CA GLN A 70 2.92 2.34 10.17
C GLN A 70 2.34 1.98 8.79
N LEU A 71 2.30 0.69 8.43
CA LEU A 71 1.60 0.23 7.21
C LEU A 71 0.09 0.34 7.34
N LEU A 72 -0.46 -0.05 8.50
CA LEU A 72 -1.90 0.02 8.74
C LEU A 72 -2.42 1.46 8.73
N GLU A 73 -1.62 2.43 9.21
CA GLU A 73 -1.93 3.86 9.17
C GLU A 73 -2.15 4.39 7.74
N VAL A 74 -1.48 3.80 6.74
CA VAL A 74 -1.67 4.13 5.32
C VAL A 74 -2.65 3.19 4.61
N GLY A 75 -3.40 2.38 5.35
CA GLY A 75 -4.39 1.45 4.81
C GLY A 75 -3.77 0.28 4.06
N TRP A 76 -2.55 -0.11 4.43
CA TRP A 76 -1.82 -1.23 3.84
C TRP A 76 -1.75 -2.38 4.85
N TRP A 77 -2.44 -3.48 4.55
CA TRP A 77 -2.47 -4.68 5.36
C TRP A 77 -1.25 -5.58 5.09
N PRO A 78 -0.30 -5.69 6.03
CA PRO A 78 0.92 -6.46 5.81
C PRO A 78 0.62 -7.95 5.65
N THR A 79 1.36 -8.61 4.76
CA THR A 79 1.28 -10.08 4.63
C THR A 79 1.97 -10.81 5.78
N SER A 80 2.89 -10.14 6.48
CA SER A 80 3.61 -10.65 7.64
C SER A 80 3.83 -9.53 8.65
N TYR A 81 3.62 -9.82 9.94
CA TYR A 81 3.82 -8.85 11.02
C TYR A 81 5.31 -8.66 11.38
N LYS A 82 6.16 -9.68 11.17
CA LYS A 82 7.59 -9.62 11.55
C LYS A 82 8.43 -8.86 10.54
N GLU A 83 8.26 -9.20 9.27
CA GLU A 83 9.02 -8.62 8.16
C GLU A 83 8.10 -8.52 6.95
N PRO A 84 7.29 -7.46 6.86
CA PRO A 84 6.45 -7.25 5.70
C PRO A 84 7.34 -6.95 4.49
N ARG A 85 7.43 -7.91 3.56
CA ARG A 85 8.00 -7.69 2.22
C ARG A 85 6.93 -7.39 1.18
N SER A 86 5.67 -7.62 1.55
CA SER A 86 4.52 -7.29 0.74
C SER A 86 3.35 -6.86 1.61
N THR A 87 2.41 -6.16 0.98
CA THR A 87 1.19 -5.68 1.63
C THR A 87 0.02 -5.72 0.66
N ALA A 88 -1.18 -5.89 1.18
CA ALA A 88 -2.42 -5.72 0.43
C ALA A 88 -3.08 -4.40 0.84
N THR A 89 -3.54 -3.62 -0.11
CA THR A 89 -4.38 -2.45 0.21
C THR A 89 -5.70 -2.89 0.85
N LEU A 90 -6.21 -2.14 1.83
CA LEU A 90 -7.53 -2.41 2.42
C LEU A 90 -8.64 -2.45 1.37
N GLU A 91 -8.53 -1.64 0.31
CA GLU A 91 -9.45 -1.65 -0.83
C GLU A 91 -9.48 -3.02 -1.54
N LEU A 92 -8.30 -3.60 -1.81
CA LEU A 92 -8.20 -4.94 -2.39
C LEU A 92 -8.81 -5.99 -1.45
N MET A 93 -8.55 -5.91 -0.15
CA MET A 93 -9.15 -6.84 0.82
C MET A 93 -10.67 -6.72 0.89
N TRP A 94 -11.21 -5.50 0.81
CA TRP A 94 -12.64 -5.26 0.79
C TRP A 94 -13.28 -5.88 -0.45
N GLN A 95 -12.71 -5.67 -1.63
CA GLN A 95 -13.21 -6.29 -2.86
C GLN A 95 -13.15 -7.82 -2.79
N PHE A 96 -12.03 -8.37 -2.31
CA PHE A 96 -11.92 -9.81 -2.08
C PHE A 96 -13.01 -10.31 -1.14
N HIS A 97 -13.28 -9.61 -0.04
CA HIS A 97 -14.33 -9.97 0.90
C HIS A 97 -15.73 -9.96 0.23
N VAL A 98 -16.06 -8.90 -0.52
CA VAL A 98 -17.33 -8.80 -1.25
C VAL A 98 -17.49 -9.94 -2.27
N ILE A 99 -16.45 -10.24 -3.05
CA ILE A 99 -16.47 -11.34 -4.03
C ILE A 99 -16.69 -12.69 -3.34
N ASN A 100 -16.02 -12.94 -2.21
CA ASN A 100 -16.20 -14.19 -1.47
C ASN A 100 -17.61 -14.32 -0.88
N LEU A 101 -18.21 -13.22 -0.42
CA LEU A 101 -19.59 -13.21 0.07
C LEU A 101 -20.61 -13.46 -1.06
N GLN A 102 -20.34 -12.95 -2.26
CA GLN A 102 -21.18 -13.17 -3.44
C GLN A 102 -20.95 -14.56 -4.09
N GLY A 103 -19.86 -15.25 -3.72
CA GLY A 103 -19.47 -16.55 -4.25
C GLY A 103 -20.40 -17.72 -3.88
N GLN A 104 -21.40 -17.51 -3.01
CA GLN A 104 -22.54 -18.42 -2.89
C GLN A 104 -23.58 -18.10 -3.97
N VAL A 105 -23.24 -18.29 -5.25
CA VAL A 105 -24.27 -18.38 -6.29
C VAL A 105 -24.85 -19.80 -6.19
N PRO A 106 -26.11 -19.98 -5.76
CA PRO A 106 -26.71 -21.30 -5.81
C PRO A 106 -26.75 -21.77 -7.27
N PRO A 107 -26.48 -23.06 -7.56
CA PRO A 107 -26.46 -23.59 -8.93
C PRO A 107 -27.76 -23.36 -9.72
N THR A 108 -28.85 -23.03 -9.03
CA THR A 108 -30.18 -22.74 -9.58
C THR A 108 -30.30 -21.38 -10.25
N ASP A 109 -29.40 -20.42 -10.01
CA ASP A 109 -29.42 -19.10 -10.67
C ASP A 109 -28.75 -19.12 -12.07
N PHE A 110 -28.32 -20.30 -12.54
CA PHE A 110 -27.72 -20.51 -13.87
C PHE A 110 -28.67 -21.14 -14.91
N TYR A 111 -29.91 -21.43 -14.55
CA TYR A 111 -30.92 -22.03 -15.46
C TYR A 111 -32.16 -21.16 -15.60
#